data_AF-A0A231R3P9-F1
#
_entry.id   AF-A0A231R3P9-F1
#
_cell.length_a   1.000
_cell.length_b   1.000
_cell.length_c   1.000
_cell.angle_alpha   90.00
_cell.angle_beta   90.00
_cell.angle_gamma   90.00
#
_symmetry.space_group_name_H-M   'P 1'
#
loop_
_entity.id
_entity.type
_entity.pdbx_description
1 polymer ?
#
loop_
_entity_poly.entity_id
_entity_poly.type
_entity_poly.pdbx_seq_one_letter_code
_entity_poly.pdbx_strand_id
1 'polypeptide(L)'
;MSRKMTLWILIVTQALFVLFIPVWLFLAGMSVMLFDDPDAAGHATVWLIFIAILLYPVGLLLGIVFGWVKFSRRRYRAAIVWNAVPWLWIAPLGGFLLFANFS
;
A
#
# COMPACT_ATOMS: atom_id res chain seq x y z
N MET A 1 -6.22 7.50 -23.52
CA MET A 1 -6.95 7.69 -22.24
C MET A 1 -7.47 9.10 -22.17
N SER A 2 -8.75 9.26 -21.82
CA SER A 2 -9.38 10.58 -21.74
C SER A 2 -9.11 11.24 -20.38
N ARG A 3 -9.02 12.56 -20.36
CA ARG A 3 -8.83 13.35 -19.12
C ARG A 3 -9.93 13.06 -18.08
N LYS A 4 -11.19 13.01 -18.53
CA LYS A 4 -12.35 12.76 -17.66
C LYS A 4 -12.28 11.40 -16.98
N MET A 5 -11.94 10.35 -17.74
CA MET A 5 -11.78 9.01 -17.21
C MET A 5 -10.66 8.96 -16.17
N THR A 6 -9.49 9.52 -16.47
CA THR A 6 -8.38 9.53 -15.53
C THR A 6 -8.71 10.30 -14.26
N LEU A 7 -9.41 11.43 -14.35
CA LEU A 7 -9.83 12.20 -13.18
C LEU A 7 -10.68 11.35 -12.24
N TRP A 8 -11.70 10.67 -12.76
CA TRP A 8 -12.56 9.80 -11.96
C TRP A 8 -11.79 8.65 -11.34
N ILE A 9 -10.87 8.02 -12.07
CA ILE A 9 -10.00 6.97 -11.52
C ILE A 9 -9.20 7.52 -10.33
N LEU A 10 -8.58 8.69 -10.48
CA LEU A 10 -7.79 9.28 -9.38
C LEU A 10 -8.66 9.56 -8.14
N ILE A 11 -9.85 10.14 -8.32
CA ILE A 11 -10.76 10.46 -7.20
C ILE A 11 -11.26 9.19 -6.50
N VAL A 12 -11.74 8.21 -7.27
CA VAL A 12 -12.27 6.95 -6.71
C VAL A 12 -11.17 6.20 -5.96
N THR A 13 -9.96 6.14 -6.52
CA THR A 13 -8.81 5.51 -5.83
C THR A 13 -8.42 6.24 -4.55
N GLN A 14 -8.49 7.58 -4.50
CA GLN A 14 -8.27 8.30 -3.24
C GLN A 14 -9.30 7.94 -2.17
N ALA A 15 -10.57 7.83 -2.54
CA ALA A 15 -11.61 7.42 -1.60
C ALA A 15 -11.34 6.00 -1.06
N LEU A 16 -10.96 5.07 -1.94
CA LEU A 16 -10.58 3.71 -1.54
C LEU A 16 -9.35 3.69 -0.61
N PHE A 17 -8.35 4.54 -0.88
CA PHE A 17 -7.18 4.67 -0.02
C PHE A 17 -7.52 5.14 1.39
N VAL A 18 -8.41 6.12 1.52
CA VAL A 18 -8.90 6.57 2.83
C VAL A 18 -9.62 5.44 3.57
N LEU A 19 -10.47 4.68 2.87
CA LEU A 19 -11.16 3.52 3.44
C LEU A 19 -10.21 2.40 3.86
N PHE A 20 -9.02 2.32 3.27
CA PHE A 20 -8.01 1.31 3.60
C PHE A 20 -7.12 1.70 4.79
N ILE A 21 -7.14 2.96 5.24
CA ILE A 21 -6.35 3.43 6.38
C ILE A 21 -6.63 2.60 7.66
N PRO A 22 -7.88 2.33 8.07
CA PRO A 22 -8.15 1.50 9.25
C PRO A 22 -7.60 0.07 9.13
N VAL A 23 -7.69 -0.52 7.93
CA VAL A 23 -7.17 -1.87 7.65
C VAL A 23 -5.65 -1.87 7.80
N TRP A 24 -4.98 -0.87 7.23
CA TRP A 24 -3.53 -0.73 7.38
C TRP A 24 -3.13 -0.49 8.84
N LEU A 25 -3.82 0.38 9.58
CA LEU A 25 -3.53 0.64 11.00
C LEU A 25 -3.65 -0.64 11.84
N PHE A 26 -4.67 -1.45 11.59
CA PHE A 26 -4.83 -2.75 12.22
C PHE A 26 -3.65 -3.67 11.91
N LEU A 27 -3.26 -3.79 10.64
CA LEU A 27 -2.14 -4.65 10.22
C LEU A 27 -0.80 -4.15 10.76
N ALA A 28 -0.58 -2.84 10.81
CA ALA A 28 0.59 -2.24 11.43
C ALA A 28 0.66 -2.56 12.93
N GLY A 29 -0.45 -2.46 13.65
CA GLY A 29 -0.53 -2.84 15.07
C GLY A 29 -0.24 -4.32 15.29
N MET A 30 -0.90 -5.19 14.52
CA MET A 30 -0.71 -6.65 14.61
C MET A 30 0.69 -7.10 14.19
N SER A 31 1.37 -6.34 13.31
CA SER A 31 2.71 -6.71 12.83
C SER A 31 3.78 -6.77 13.92
N VAL A 32 3.54 -6.14 15.09
CA VAL A 32 4.43 -6.24 16.26
C VAL A 32 4.46 -7.67 16.81
N MET A 33 3.37 -8.43 16.67
CA MET A 33 3.30 -9.83 17.12
C MET A 33 4.24 -10.76 16.32
N LEU A 34 4.78 -10.30 15.19
CA LEU A 34 5.82 -11.01 14.45
C LEU A 34 7.11 -11.17 15.28
N PHE A 35 7.25 -10.40 16.37
CA PHE A 35 8.37 -10.43 17.30
C PHE A 35 8.07 -11.16 18.63
N ASP A 36 6.94 -11.87 18.73
CA ASP A 36 6.60 -12.64 19.94
C ASP A 36 7.50 -13.88 20.13
N ASP A 37 8.15 -14.35 19.06
CA ASP A 37 9.21 -15.38 19.14
C ASP A 37 10.52 -14.76 19.65
N PRO A 38 11.15 -15.33 20.71
CA PRO A 38 12.37 -14.78 21.31
C PRO A 38 13.55 -14.64 20.34
N ASP A 39 13.60 -15.43 19.26
CA ASP A 39 14.66 -15.36 18.24
C ASP A 39 14.29 -14.45 17.05
N ALA A 40 13.03 -13.97 16.95
CA ALA A 40 12.54 -13.19 15.82
C ALA A 40 13.36 -11.93 15.52
N ALA A 41 13.85 -11.24 16.56
CA ALA A 41 14.65 -10.02 16.40
C ALA A 41 15.98 -10.26 15.67
N GLY A 42 16.51 -11.49 15.71
CA GLY A 42 17.72 -11.91 15.00
C GLY A 42 17.49 -12.21 13.52
N HIS A 43 16.25 -12.33 13.07
CA HIS A 43 15.92 -12.71 11.70
C HIS A 43 15.63 -11.49 10.82
N ALA A 44 16.49 -11.27 9.81
CA ALA A 44 16.34 -10.16 8.85
C ALA A 44 14.98 -10.18 8.12
N THR A 45 14.41 -11.36 7.87
CA THR A 45 13.11 -11.52 7.20
C THR A 45 11.96 -10.89 8.00
N VAL A 46 11.97 -11.03 9.33
CA VAL A 46 10.96 -10.44 10.24
C VAL A 46 10.98 -8.93 10.12
N TRP A 47 12.18 -8.33 10.19
CA TRP A 47 12.38 -6.90 10.00
C TRP A 47 11.95 -6.41 8.61
N LEU A 48 12.28 -7.15 7.56
CA LEU A 48 11.88 -6.79 6.19
C LEU A 48 10.36 -6.76 6.02
N ILE A 49 9.65 -7.74 6.57
CA ILE A 49 8.18 -7.78 6.55
C ILE A 49 7.60 -6.61 7.34
N PHE A 50 8.07 -6.40 8.57
CA PHE A 50 7.61 -5.32 9.43
C PHE A 50 7.80 -3.94 8.77
N ILE A 51 8.99 -3.66 8.25
CA ILE A 51 9.30 -2.42 7.55
C ILE A 51 8.45 -2.27 6.29
N ALA A 52 8.22 -3.36 5.53
CA ALA A 52 7.38 -3.32 4.33
C ALA A 52 5.93 -2.92 4.65
N ILE A 53 5.37 -3.42 5.76
CA ILE A 53 4.03 -3.04 6.25
C ILE A 53 4.01 -1.55 6.64
N LEU A 54 5.01 -1.09 7.39
CA LEU A 54 5.11 0.31 7.84
C LEU A 54 5.38 1.30 6.71
N LEU A 55 6.00 0.87 5.61
CA LEU A 55 6.27 1.73 4.44
C LEU A 55 5.05 2.00 3.56
N TYR A 56 3.92 1.33 3.79
CA TYR A 56 2.71 1.53 2.99
C TYR A 56 2.28 3.01 2.88
N PRO A 57 2.20 3.83 3.96
CA PRO A 57 1.81 5.22 3.84
C PRO A 57 2.77 6.05 2.99
N VAL A 58 4.06 5.70 2.97
CA VAL A 58 5.05 6.37 2.12
C VAL A 58 4.75 6.08 0.66
N GLY A 59 4.56 4.80 0.30
CA GLY A 59 4.18 4.40 -1.05
C GLY A 59 2.84 5.03 -1.49
N LEU A 60 1.87 5.09 -0.57
CA LEU A 60 0.58 5.74 -0.74
C LEU A 60 0.76 7.22 -1.10
N LEU A 61 1.45 8.00 -0.25
CA LEU A 61 1.66 9.43 -0.46
C LEU A 61 2.40 9.71 -1.77
N LEU A 62 3.44 8.94 -2.07
CA LEU A 62 4.17 9.08 -3.34
C LEU A 62 3.25 8.79 -4.55
N GLY A 63 2.45 7.73 -4.48
CA GLY A 63 1.48 7.38 -5.54
C GLY A 63 0.45 8.49 -5.77
N ILE A 64 -0.07 9.09 -4.70
CA ILE A 64 -1.02 10.21 -4.75
C ILE A 64 -0.36 11.43 -5.39
N VAL A 65 0.76 11.89 -4.83
CA VAL A 65 1.45 13.11 -5.29
C VAL A 65 1.87 12.96 -6.75
N PHE A 66 2.55 11.88 -7.10
CA PHE A 66 2.98 11.67 -8.49
C PHE A 66 1.79 11.44 -9.43
N GLY A 67 0.74 10.76 -8.99
CA GLY A 67 -0.49 10.60 -9.75
C GLY A 67 -1.07 11.95 -10.21
N TRP A 68 -1.28 12.86 -9.27
CA TRP A 68 -1.81 14.21 -9.56
C TRP A 68 -0.83 15.09 -10.34
N VAL A 69 0.47 15.02 -10.05
CA VAL A 69 1.51 15.75 -10.81
C VAL A 69 1.58 15.29 -12.26
N LYS A 70 1.46 13.98 -12.54
CA LYS A 70 1.44 13.48 -13.93
C LYS A 70 0.13 13.83 -14.62
N PHE A 71 -0.99 13.83 -13.89
CA PHE A 71 -2.29 14.26 -14.42
C PHE A 71 -2.29 15.73 -14.84
N SER A 72 -1.75 16.64 -14.01
CA SER A 72 -1.64 18.06 -14.34
C SER A 72 -0.75 18.31 -15.56
N ARG A 73 0.30 17.49 -15.74
CA ARG A 73 1.17 17.47 -16.92
C ARG A 73 0.58 16.75 -18.14
N ARG A 74 -0.73 16.44 -18.14
CA ARG A 74 -1.46 15.71 -19.20
C ARG A 74 -0.91 14.31 -19.51
N ARG A 75 -0.08 13.73 -18.64
CA ARG A 75 0.50 12.38 -18.78
C ARG A 75 -0.40 11.34 -18.11
N TYR A 76 -1.58 11.14 -18.69
CA TYR A 76 -2.66 10.34 -18.07
C TYR A 76 -2.31 8.88 -17.80
N ARG A 77 -1.58 8.21 -18.71
CA ARG A 77 -1.10 6.83 -18.48
C ARG A 77 -0.18 6.76 -17.26
N ALA A 78 0.78 7.68 -17.17
CA ALA A 78 1.70 7.74 -16.05
C ALA A 78 0.97 8.07 -14.73
N ALA A 79 -0.04 8.95 -14.76
CA ALA A 79 -0.84 9.26 -13.58
C ALA A 79 -1.50 8.02 -12.97
N ILE A 80 -1.99 7.11 -13.81
CA ILE A 80 -2.63 5.88 -13.35
C ILE A 80 -1.60 4.86 -12.89
N VAL A 81 -0.47 4.73 -13.58
CA VAL A 81 0.63 3.85 -13.13
C VAL A 81 1.08 4.25 -11.72
N TRP A 82 1.29 5.55 -11.47
CA TRP A 82 1.66 6.03 -10.14
C TRP A 82 0.57 5.77 -9.09
N ASN A 83 -0.70 5.90 -9.47
CA ASN A 83 -1.82 5.61 -8.57
C ASN A 83 -2.07 4.10 -8.38
N ALA A 84 -1.49 3.24 -9.23
CA ALA A 84 -1.52 1.79 -9.06
C ALA A 84 -0.46 1.29 -8.05
N VAL A 85 0.61 2.06 -7.80
CA VAL A 85 1.71 1.65 -6.91
C VAL A 85 1.24 1.25 -5.51
N PRO A 86 0.36 2.00 -4.82
CA PRO A 86 -0.06 1.61 -3.46
C PRO A 86 -0.84 0.29 -3.41
N TRP A 87 -1.46 -0.11 -4.53
CA TRP A 87 -2.17 -1.40 -4.62
C TRP A 87 -1.22 -2.60 -4.59
N LEU A 88 0.06 -2.42 -4.91
CA LEU A 88 1.07 -3.49 -4.83
C LEU A 88 1.24 -4.01 -3.39
N TRP A 89 0.95 -3.17 -2.39
CA TRP A 89 1.01 -3.56 -0.98
C TRP A 89 -0.20 -4.40 -0.55
N ILE A 90 -1.31 -4.41 -1.30
CA ILE A 90 -2.46 -5.24 -0.95
C ILE A 90 -2.15 -6.73 -1.15
N ALA A 91 -1.32 -7.09 -2.13
CA ALA A 91 -0.97 -8.49 -2.40
C ALA A 91 -0.17 -9.15 -1.25
N PRO A 92 0.90 -8.53 -0.69
CA PRO A 92 1.57 -9.03 0.50
C PRO A 92 0.65 -9.13 1.73
N LEU A 93 -0.26 -8.16 1.91
CA LEU A 93 -1.19 -8.14 3.06
C LEU A 93 -2.26 -9.24 2.95
N GLY A 94 -2.79 -9.49 1.74
CA GLY A 94 -3.67 -10.63 1.49
C GLY A 94 -2.92 -11.97 1.62
N GLY A 95 -1.67 -12.04 1.17
CA GLY A 95 -0.81 -13.21 1.32
C GLY A 95 -0.51 -13.55 2.78
N PHE A 96 -0.26 -12.55 3.61
CA PHE A 96 -0.06 -12.73 5.06
C PHE A 96 -1.30 -13.32 5.73
N LEU A 97 -2.50 -12.81 5.42
CA LEU A 97 -3.75 -13.34 5.96
C LEU A 97 -4.00 -14.79 5.52
N LEU A 98 -3.68 -15.15 4.28
CA LEU A 98 -3.78 -16.53 3.81
C LEU A 98 -2.78 -17.43 4.54
N PHE A 99 -1.51 -17.02 4.62
CA PHE A 99 -0.49 -17.78 5.35
C PHE A 99 -0.90 -18.02 6.80
N ALA A 100 -1.31 -16.97 7.52
CA ALA A 100 -1.69 -17.07 8.93
C ALA A 100 -2.93 -17.96 9.20
N ASN A 101 -3.81 -18.19 8.22
CA ASN A 101 -4.99 -19.04 8.38
C ASN A 101 -4.77 -20.49 7.92
N PHE A 102 -3.73 -20.75 7.12
CA PHE A 102 -3.43 -22.08 6.56
C PHE A 102 -2.13 -22.70 7.10
N SER A 103 -1.46 -22.03 8.05
CA SER A 103 -0.29 -22.52 8.80
C SER A 103 -0.69 -22.80 10.24
#